data_AF-A0A849AIK1-F1
#
_entry.id   AF-A0A849AIK1-F1
#
_cell.length_a   1.000
_cell.length_b   1.000
_cell.length_c   1.000
_cell.angle_alpha   90.00
_cell.angle_beta   90.00
_cell.angle_gamma   90.00
#
_symmetry.space_group_name_H-M   'P 1'
#
loop_
_entity.id
_entity.type
_entity.pdbx_description
1 polymer ?
#
loop_
_entity_poly.entity_id
_entity_poly.type
_entity_poly.pdbx_seq_one_letter_code
_entity_poly.pdbx_strand_id
1 'polypeptide(L)' 'MRSLTVVVQACIEAGVLGPDVGPADFQLLVATAPVDQPEPVRQRWLDIFLAGLAPR' A
#
# COMPACT_ATOMS: atom_id res chain seq x y z
N MET A 1 5.74 0.16 -19.43
CA MET A 1 5.27 -0.26 -18.10
C MET A 1 6.37 0.12 -17.10
N ARG A 2 6.13 1.01 -16.13
CA ARG A 2 7.14 1.30 -15.08
C ARG A 2 7.15 0.15 -14.07
N SER A 3 8.31 -0.20 -13.52
CA SER A 3 8.37 -1.20 -12.45
C SER A 3 7.76 -0.63 -11.16
N LEU A 4 7.19 -1.49 -10.33
CA LEU A 4 6.62 -1.10 -9.03
C LEU A 4 7.67 -0.40 -8.15
N THR A 5 8.93 -0.83 -8.20
CA THR A 5 10.06 -0.18 -7.50
C THR A 5 10.19 1.30 -7.84
N VAL A 6 10.10 1.66 -9.12
CA VAL A 6 10.22 3.08 -9.55
C VAL A 6 9.05 3.90 -9.01
N VAL A 7 7.85 3.32 -8.96
CA VAL A 7 6.67 4.01 -8.44
C VAL A 7 6.78 4.21 -6.93
N VAL A 8 7.18 3.19 -6.18
CA VAL A 8 7.37 3.28 -4.73
C VAL A 8 8.41 4.35 -4.39
N GLN A 9 9.55 4.35 -5.09
CA GLN A 9 10.59 5.34 -4.86
C GLN A 9 10.10 6.78 -5.11
N ALA A 10 9.37 7.01 -6.21
CA ALA A 10 8.81 8.32 -6.51
C ALA A 10 7.79 8.77 -5.44
N CYS A 11 7.00 7.86 -4.89
CA CYS A 11 6.06 8.16 -3.81
C CYS A 11 6.76 8.48 -2.48
N ILE A 12 7.90 7.85 -2.18
CA ILE A 12 8.74 8.21 -1.02
C ILE A 12 9.30 9.62 -1.20
N GLU A 13 9.87 9.92 -2.37
CA GLU A 13 10.41 11.24 -2.70
C GLU A 13 9.34 12.35 -2.64
N ALA A 14 8.10 12.02 -2.99
CA ALA A 14 6.95 12.92 -2.88
C ALA A 14 6.36 13.03 -1.46
N GLY A 15 6.87 12.29 -0.48
CA GLY A 15 6.35 12.28 0.89
C GLY A 15 4.97 11.64 1.03
N VAL A 16 4.60 10.75 0.12
CA VAL A 16 3.32 10.01 0.16
C VAL A 16 3.46 8.69 0.91
N LEU A 17 4.65 8.07 0.88
CA LEU A 17 4.97 6.82 1.58
C LEU A 17 6.11 7.04 2.57
N GLY A 18 6.14 6.24 3.64
CA GLY A 18 7.26 6.19 4.57
C GLY A 18 8.55 5.67 3.90
N PRO A 19 9.73 6.04 4.42
CA PRO A 19 11.03 5.70 3.80
C PRO A 19 11.35 4.20 3.82
N ASP A 20 10.69 3.42 4.68
CA ASP A 20 10.91 1.98 4.82
C ASP A 20 9.96 1.15 3.93
N VAL A 21 9.05 1.79 3.19
CA VAL A 21 8.08 1.10 2.33
C VAL A 21 8.76 0.55 1.07
N GLY A 22 8.45 -0.69 0.71
CA GLY A 22 8.99 -1.37 -0.46
C GLY A 22 7.95 -2.07 -1.33
N PRO A 23 8.34 -2.61 -2.50
CA PRO A 23 7.45 -3.36 -3.37
C PRO A 23 6.80 -4.59 -2.71
N ALA A 24 7.45 -5.19 -1.71
CA ALA A 24 6.93 -6.34 -0.97
C ALA A 24 5.67 -6.00 -0.16
N ASP A 25 5.53 -4.76 0.33
CA ASP A 25 4.34 -4.33 1.07
C ASP A 25 3.10 -4.30 0.16
N PHE A 26 3.28 -3.93 -1.11
CA PHE A 26 2.20 -3.98 -2.10
C PHE A 26 1.89 -5.40 -2.55
N GLN A 27 2.87 -6.31 -2.55
CA GLN A 27 2.58 -7.74 -2.72
C GLN A 27 1.75 -8.26 -1.54
N LEU A 28 2.08 -7.87 -0.31
CA LEU A 28 1.32 -8.22 0.89
C LEU A 28 -0.12 -7.67 0.82
N LEU A 29 -0.30 -6.41 0.39
CA LEU A 29 -1.61 -5.80 0.14
C LEU A 29 -2.45 -6.70 -0.77
N VAL A 30 -1.93 -7.08 -1.94
CA VAL A 30 -2.68 -7.90 -2.89
C VAL A 30 -2.94 -9.31 -2.34
N ALA A 31 -1.94 -9.92 -1.69
CA ALA A 31 -2.03 -11.28 -1.16
C ALA A 31 -3.01 -11.44 0.01
N THR A 32 -3.28 -10.36 0.75
CA THR A 32 -4.10 -10.39 1.97
C THR A 32 -5.43 -9.64 1.84
N ALA A 33 -5.72 -9.09 0.65
CA ALA A 33 -6.96 -8.38 0.37
C ALA A 33 -8.17 -9.29 0.65
N PRO A 34 -9.13 -8.87 1.50
CA PRO A 34 -10.29 -9.68 1.86
C PRO A 34 -11.36 -9.61 0.74
N VAL A 35 -11.05 -10.15 -0.44
CA VAL A 35 -11.86 -9.99 -1.66
C VAL A 35 -13.27 -10.57 -1.53
N ASP A 36 -13.45 -11.57 -0.67
CA ASP A 36 -14.75 -12.22 -0.41
C ASP A 36 -15.61 -11.48 0.62
N GLN A 37 -15.11 -10.39 1.21
CA GLN A 37 -15.83 -9.61 2.21
C GLN A 37 -16.69 -8.51 1.58
N PRO A 38 -17.76 -8.05 2.26
CA PRO A 38 -18.55 -6.90 1.83
C PRO A 38 -17.70 -5.62 1.67
N GLU A 39 -18.15 -4.71 0.80
CA GLU A 39 -17.44 -3.46 0.50
C GLU A 39 -17.01 -2.67 1.75
N PRO A 40 -17.86 -2.46 2.79
CA PRO A 40 -17.44 -1.70 3.96
C PRO A 40 -16.25 -2.33 4.71
N VAL A 41 -16.14 -3.67 4.70
CA VAL A 41 -15.04 -4.39 5.33
C VAL A 41 -13.76 -4.21 4.52
N ARG A 42 -13.85 -4.32 3.19
CA ARG A 42 -12.70 -4.09 2.30
C ARG A 42 -12.17 -2.67 2.41
N GLN A 43 -13.07 -1.68 2.47
CA GLN A 43 -12.69 -0.28 2.62
C GLN A 43 -11.96 -0.04 3.95
N ARG A 44 -12.54 -0.51 5.06
CA ARG A 44 -11.91 -0.38 6.38
C ARG A 44 -10.53 -1.05 6.44
N TRP A 45 -10.41 -2.24 5.84
CA TRP A 45 -9.13 -2.94 5.76
C TRP A 45 -8.10 -2.12 4.95
N LEU A 46 -8.51 -1.57 3.81
CA LEU A 46 -7.64 -0.75 2.96
C LEU A 46 -7.17 0.51 3.69
N ASP A 47 -8.08 1.19 4.39
CA ASP A 47 -7.75 2.39 5.16
C ASP A 47 -6.69 2.10 6.23
N ILE A 48 -6.82 0.96 6.94
CA ILE A 48 -5.83 0.53 7.96
C ILE A 48 -4.49 0.22 7.30
N PHE A 49 -4.49 -0.51 6.19
CA PHE A 49 -3.26 -0.89 5.49
C PHE A 49 -2.52 0.36 4.99
N LEU A 50 -3.22 1.26 4.30
CA LEU A 50 -2.64 2.49 3.75
C LEU A 50 -2.17 3.44 4.85
N ALA A 51 -2.85 3.51 5.99
CA ALA A 51 -2.37 4.27 7.15
C ALA A 51 -1.01 3.76 7.66
N GLY A 52 -0.75 2.45 7.56
CA GLY A 52 0.54 1.86 7.91
C GLY A 52 1.68 2.18 6.94
N LEU A 53 1.35 2.60 5.69
CA LEU A 53 2.33 2.97 4.67
C LEU A 53 2.65 4.47 4.65
N ALA A 54 1.85 5.29 5.32
CA ALA A 54 2.03 6.74 5.35
C ALA A 54 3.36 7.12 6.03
N PRO A 55 3.94 8.29 5.69
CA PRO A 55 5.07 8.83 6.43
C PRO A 55 4.71 9.05 7.91
N ARG A 56 5.68 8.81 8.80
CA ARG A 56 5.54 9.08 10.24
C ARG A 56 5.78 10.54 10.57
#